data_AF-A0A2G1DJ93-F1
#
_entry.id   AF-A0A2G1DJ93-F1
#
_cell.length_a   1.000
_cell.length_b   1.000
_cell.length_c   1.000
_cell.angle_alpha   90.00
_cell.angle_beta   90.00
_cell.angle_gamma   90.00
#
_symmetry.space_group_name_H-M   'P 1'
#
loop_
_entity.id
_entity.type
_entity.pdbx_description
1 polymer ?
#
loop_
_entity_poly.entity_id
_entity_poly.type
_entity_poly.pdbx_seq_one_letter_code
_entity_poly.pdbx_strand_id
1 'polypeptide(L)'
;MKKTIITVVLAFSLLTSISIATIPKNFSQKKLDEFTQKYGKEAAKRLLLWDDLIEAAKNKKILYKLKMVNDFFNQIRYERDITHWGKVDYWASPFEFLGTGAGDCEDYAIAKYFTLRQLGIEDKKLRIVYVKLLNRNSKYEQAHMVLTYYHKPNATPIVLDNVNKKLKLATKRPDLKPIYSFNAGGLWRAKNKGSQRVGENNLKSWKDLMTRI
;
A
#
# COMPACT_ATOMS: atom_id res chain seq x y z
N MET A 1 -3.12 68.39 42.07
CA MET A 1 -2.16 67.37 41.59
C MET A 1 -2.89 66.03 41.47
N LYS A 2 -3.29 65.63 40.26
CA LYS A 2 -3.96 64.34 40.00
C LYS A 2 -2.95 63.41 39.31
N LYS A 3 -2.63 62.28 39.93
CA LYS A 3 -1.80 61.21 39.33
C LYS A 3 -2.73 60.26 38.58
N THR A 4 -2.61 60.21 37.26
CA THR A 4 -3.35 59.25 36.42
C THR A 4 -2.53 57.96 36.35
N ILE A 5 -3.06 56.88 36.92
CA ILE A 5 -2.50 55.54 36.80
C ILE A 5 -3.01 54.95 35.49
N ILE A 6 -2.12 54.69 34.54
CA ILE A 6 -2.42 54.00 33.29
C ILE A 6 -2.24 52.50 33.55
N THR A 7 -3.35 51.79 33.70
CA THR A 7 -3.35 50.33 33.78
C THR A 7 -3.31 49.75 32.37
N VAL A 8 -2.17 49.21 31.96
CA VAL A 8 -2.04 48.48 30.69
C VAL A 8 -2.59 47.07 30.90
N VAL A 9 -3.76 46.78 30.34
CA VAL A 9 -4.33 45.43 30.31
C VAL A 9 -3.71 44.69 29.11
N LEU A 10 -2.72 43.83 29.35
CA LEU A 10 -2.23 42.88 28.35
C LEU A 10 -3.27 41.77 28.15
N ALA A 11 -4.03 41.83 27.05
CA ALA A 11 -4.88 40.73 26.62
C ALA A 11 -4.03 39.65 25.95
N PHE A 12 -3.68 38.60 26.71
CA PHE A 12 -3.03 37.41 26.18
C PHE A 12 -4.09 36.53 25.50
N SER A 13 -4.24 36.64 24.18
CA SER A 13 -5.12 35.76 23.41
C SER A 13 -4.50 34.36 23.33
N LEU A 14 -4.94 33.43 24.18
CA LEU A 14 -4.64 32.01 24.05
C LEU A 14 -5.28 31.48 22.76
N LEU A 15 -4.47 31.29 21.72
CA LEU A 15 -4.84 30.47 20.56
C LEU A 15 -4.88 29.01 21.01
N THR A 16 -6.04 28.55 21.46
CA THR A 16 -6.27 27.12 21.69
C THR A 16 -6.40 26.45 20.33
N SER A 17 -5.34 25.76 19.90
CA SER A 17 -5.41 24.84 18.76
C SER A 17 -6.35 23.68 19.14
N ILE A 18 -7.58 23.74 18.66
CA ILE A 18 -8.54 22.65 18.79
C ILE A 18 -8.01 21.48 17.97
N SER A 19 -7.36 20.53 18.63
CA SER A 19 -7.05 19.22 18.02
C SER A 19 -8.36 18.47 17.85
N ILE A 20 -8.92 18.54 16.64
CA ILE A 20 -10.03 17.67 16.26
C ILE A 20 -9.46 16.25 16.29
N ALA A 21 -9.94 15.41 17.21
CA ALA A 21 -9.60 14.00 17.22
C ALA A 21 -10.07 13.39 15.89
N THR A 22 -9.12 12.91 15.07
CA THR A 22 -9.43 12.20 13.83
C THR A 22 -10.04 10.85 14.18
N ILE A 23 -11.35 10.74 14.01
CA ILE A 23 -12.08 9.48 14.18
C ILE A 23 -11.87 8.64 12.90
N PRO A 24 -11.31 7.43 13.00
CA PRO A 24 -11.11 6.57 11.85
C PRO A 24 -12.45 6.12 11.25
N LYS A 25 -12.52 6.04 9.91
CA LYS A 25 -13.75 5.74 9.17
C LYS A 25 -13.78 4.35 8.56
N ASN A 26 -12.62 3.75 8.30
CA ASN A 26 -12.49 2.43 7.69
C ASN A 26 -12.06 1.33 8.68
N PHE A 27 -11.82 1.68 9.94
CA PHE A 27 -11.56 0.75 11.06
C PHE A 27 -12.03 1.37 12.38
N SER A 28 -12.19 0.55 13.42
CA SER A 28 -12.68 1.01 14.72
C SER A 28 -11.60 1.80 15.49
N GLN A 29 -12.05 2.70 16.39
CA GLN A 29 -11.14 3.38 17.33
C GLN A 29 -10.34 2.37 18.16
N LYS A 30 -11.00 1.29 18.62
CA LYS A 30 -10.32 0.19 19.33
C LYS A 30 -9.15 -0.39 18.53
N LYS A 31 -9.32 -0.62 17.21
CA LYS A 31 -8.25 -1.12 16.35
C LYS A 31 -7.10 -0.12 16.23
N LEU A 32 -7.39 1.19 16.20
CA LEU A 32 -6.38 2.24 16.21
C LEU A 32 -5.61 2.26 17.54
N ASP A 33 -6.29 2.10 18.67
CA ASP A 33 -5.67 2.10 19.99
C ASP A 33 -4.75 0.88 20.17
N GLU A 34 -5.22 -0.31 19.81
CA GLU A 34 -4.42 -1.55 19.81
C GLU A 34 -3.20 -1.43 18.89
N PHE A 35 -3.38 -0.85 17.70
CA PHE A 35 -2.30 -0.61 16.75
C PHE A 35 -1.27 0.40 17.30
N THR A 36 -1.74 1.47 17.94
CA THR A 36 -0.89 2.48 18.56
C THR A 36 -0.10 1.90 19.71
N GLN A 37 -0.71 1.03 20.52
CA GLN A 37 -0.03 0.33 21.60
C GLN A 37 1.08 -0.59 21.05
N LYS A 38 0.82 -1.29 19.94
CA LYS A 38 1.76 -2.24 19.34
C LYS A 38 2.92 -1.56 18.60
N TYR A 39 2.64 -0.53 17.80
CA TYR A 39 3.62 0.06 16.86
C TYR A 39 4.01 1.51 17.16
N GLY A 40 3.37 2.14 18.16
CA GLY A 40 3.66 3.50 18.58
C GLY A 40 2.93 4.58 17.78
N LYS A 41 3.09 5.83 18.23
CA LYS A 41 2.35 7.00 17.73
C LYS A 41 2.65 7.34 16.26
N GLU A 42 3.90 7.18 15.81
CA GLU A 42 4.25 7.45 14.41
C GLU A 42 3.60 6.45 13.45
N ALA A 43 3.46 5.19 13.86
CA ALA A 43 2.71 4.20 13.11
C ALA A 43 1.22 4.55 13.06
N ALA A 44 0.64 4.97 14.20
CA ALA A 44 -0.74 5.41 14.28
C ALA A 44 -1.04 6.57 13.31
N LYS A 45 -0.11 7.54 13.16
CA LYS A 45 -0.22 8.60 12.14
C LYS A 45 -0.28 8.05 10.72
N ARG A 46 0.59 7.09 10.37
CA ARG A 46 0.54 6.44 9.04
C ARG A 46 -0.78 5.71 8.80
N LEU A 47 -1.31 5.04 9.83
CA LEU A 47 -2.59 4.36 9.78
C LEU A 47 -3.75 5.34 9.54
N LEU A 48 -3.76 6.49 10.22
CA LEU A 48 -4.75 7.55 9.97
C LEU A 48 -4.62 8.18 8.58
N LEU A 49 -3.39 8.41 8.09
CA LEU A 49 -3.17 8.88 6.72
C LEU A 49 -3.66 7.87 5.67
N TRP A 50 -3.58 6.57 5.97
CA TRP A 50 -4.15 5.53 5.12
C TRP A 50 -5.68 5.57 5.14
N ASP A 51 -6.30 5.83 6.29
CA ASP A 51 -7.76 6.04 6.40
C ASP A 51 -8.22 7.23 5.55
N ASP A 52 -7.53 8.37 5.68
CA ASP A 52 -7.82 9.57 4.90
C ASP A 52 -7.64 9.35 3.39
N LEU A 53 -6.61 8.60 2.99
CA LEU A 53 -6.40 8.20 1.60
C LEU A 53 -7.61 7.42 1.06
N ILE A 54 -8.10 6.43 1.82
CA ILE A 54 -9.25 5.62 1.42
C ILE A 54 -10.46 6.52 1.22
N GLU A 55 -10.78 7.39 2.17
CA GLU A 55 -11.88 8.35 2.05
C GLU A 55 -11.76 9.24 0.82
N ALA A 56 -10.58 9.85 0.64
CA ALA A 56 -10.33 10.77 -0.47
C ALA A 56 -10.44 10.07 -1.84
N ALA A 57 -10.15 8.77 -1.90
CA ALA A 57 -10.17 7.98 -3.12
C ALA A 57 -11.55 7.36 -3.47
N LYS A 58 -12.47 7.17 -2.51
CA LYS A 58 -13.76 6.44 -2.69
C LYS A 58 -14.50 6.80 -3.97
N ASN A 59 -14.67 8.10 -4.24
CA ASN A 59 -15.47 8.62 -5.36
C ASN A 59 -14.63 9.05 -6.58
N LYS A 60 -13.34 8.72 -6.60
CA LYS A 60 -12.46 9.09 -7.72
C LYS A 60 -12.58 8.10 -8.87
N LYS A 61 -12.28 8.55 -10.10
CA LYS A 61 -12.18 7.66 -11.26
C LYS A 61 -11.03 6.66 -11.05
N ILE A 62 -11.13 5.51 -11.71
CA ILE A 62 -10.22 4.37 -11.49
C ILE A 62 -8.74 4.72 -11.56
N LEU A 63 -8.30 5.50 -12.56
CA LEU A 63 -6.90 5.88 -12.70
C LEU A 63 -6.39 6.73 -11.52
N TYR A 64 -7.23 7.60 -10.97
CA TYR A 64 -6.90 8.37 -9.78
C TYR A 64 -6.80 7.47 -8.55
N LYS A 65 -7.72 6.50 -8.37
CA LYS A 65 -7.62 5.49 -7.30
C LYS A 65 -6.29 4.74 -7.37
N LEU A 66 -5.94 4.21 -8.55
CA LEU A 66 -4.67 3.51 -8.77
C LEU A 66 -3.46 4.38 -8.43
N LYS A 67 -3.47 5.65 -8.88
CA LYS A 67 -2.36 6.58 -8.67
C LYS A 67 -2.21 6.93 -7.18
N MET A 68 -3.30 7.31 -6.53
CA MET A 68 -3.31 7.68 -5.10
C MET A 68 -2.79 6.53 -4.24
N VAL A 69 -3.29 5.31 -4.46
CA VAL A 69 -2.85 4.12 -3.71
C VAL A 69 -1.38 3.79 -4.00
N ASN A 70 -0.97 3.82 -5.28
CA ASN A 70 0.40 3.54 -5.64
C ASN A 70 1.38 4.53 -5.00
N ASP A 71 1.07 5.82 -5.06
CA ASP A 71 1.94 6.88 -4.57
C ASP A 71 2.03 6.87 -3.05
N PHE A 72 0.92 6.61 -2.35
CA PHE A 72 0.89 6.51 -0.89
C PHE A 72 1.85 5.43 -0.37
N PHE A 73 1.70 4.18 -0.82
CA PHE A 73 2.57 3.10 -0.33
C PHE A 73 4.02 3.26 -0.81
N ASN A 74 4.25 3.94 -1.94
CA ASN A 74 5.59 4.21 -2.44
C ASN A 74 6.38 5.27 -1.63
N GLN A 75 5.78 5.83 -0.57
CA GLN A 75 6.45 6.68 0.43
C GLN A 75 7.05 5.86 1.59
N ILE A 76 6.63 4.61 1.78
CA ILE A 76 7.16 3.75 2.83
C ILE A 76 8.61 3.37 2.49
N ARG A 77 9.43 3.04 3.50
CA ARG A 77 10.82 2.62 3.30
C ARG A 77 10.86 1.22 2.71
N TYR A 78 11.73 0.99 1.73
CA TYR A 78 12.03 -0.36 1.27
C TYR A 78 13.03 -1.03 2.20
N GLU A 79 12.75 -2.25 2.64
CA GLU A 79 13.63 -3.03 3.49
C GLU A 79 13.38 -4.52 3.27
N ARG A 80 14.43 -5.31 3.04
CA ARG A 80 14.30 -6.75 2.77
C ARG A 80 13.86 -7.49 4.03
N ASP A 81 13.13 -8.57 3.85
CA ASP A 81 12.65 -9.40 4.96
C ASP A 81 13.75 -9.92 5.88
N ILE A 82 14.90 -10.30 5.32
CA ILE A 82 15.98 -10.83 6.16
C ILE A 82 16.52 -9.79 7.14
N THR A 83 16.52 -8.51 6.76
CA THR A 83 16.92 -7.39 7.61
C THR A 83 15.79 -6.91 8.50
N HIS A 84 14.56 -6.94 8.01
CA HIS A 84 13.39 -6.40 8.69
C HIS A 84 12.76 -7.39 9.69
N TRP A 85 12.52 -8.62 9.24
CA TRP A 85 11.82 -9.68 9.97
C TRP A 85 12.74 -10.82 10.44
N GLY A 86 14.00 -10.85 10.00
CA GLY A 86 14.91 -11.97 10.24
C GLY A 86 14.47 -13.26 9.51
N LYS A 87 13.63 -13.14 8.48
CA LYS A 87 13.07 -14.24 7.70
C LYS A 87 13.48 -14.11 6.24
N VAL A 88 13.52 -15.23 5.53
CA VAL A 88 13.85 -15.23 4.10
C VAL A 88 12.72 -14.65 3.25
N ASP A 89 11.47 -14.91 3.64
CA ASP A 89 10.24 -14.51 2.96
C ASP A 89 9.13 -14.40 4.01
N TYR A 90 8.56 -13.21 4.17
CA TYR A 90 7.50 -12.88 5.13
C TYR A 90 6.58 -11.82 4.56
N TRP A 91 5.39 -12.25 4.14
CA TRP A 91 4.39 -11.35 3.58
C TRP A 91 3.66 -10.61 4.69
N ALA A 92 3.90 -9.30 4.81
CA ALA A 92 3.26 -8.46 5.80
C ALA A 92 1.82 -8.09 5.39
N SER A 93 0.92 -8.10 6.37
CA SER A 93 -0.41 -7.48 6.20
C SER A 93 -0.29 -5.97 5.98
N PRO A 94 -1.32 -5.31 5.39
CA PRO A 94 -1.31 -3.86 5.27
C PRO A 94 -1.09 -3.14 6.61
N PHE A 95 -1.63 -3.70 7.70
CA PHE A 95 -1.41 -3.19 9.06
C PHE A 95 0.04 -3.38 9.51
N GLU A 96 0.63 -4.57 9.33
CA GLU A 96 2.04 -4.80 9.69
C GLU A 96 2.98 -3.89 8.90
N PHE A 97 2.77 -3.76 7.60
CA PHE A 97 3.57 -2.91 6.71
C PHE A 97 3.51 -1.42 7.12
N LEU A 98 2.31 -0.90 7.45
CA LEU A 98 2.16 0.44 8.01
C LEU A 98 2.72 0.55 9.43
N GLY A 99 2.60 -0.52 10.20
CA GLY A 99 3.02 -0.61 11.61
C GLY A 99 4.51 -0.42 11.76
N THR A 100 5.30 -1.22 11.05
CA THR A 100 6.76 -1.12 11.08
C THR A 100 7.28 0.01 10.20
N GLY A 101 6.53 0.43 9.18
CA GLY A 101 6.92 1.52 8.28
C GLY A 101 8.05 1.13 7.32
N ALA A 102 8.23 -0.18 7.09
CA ALA A 102 9.17 -0.74 6.15
C ALA A 102 8.66 -2.10 5.63
N GLY A 103 9.12 -2.50 4.45
CA GLY A 103 8.78 -3.78 3.81
C GLY A 103 9.43 -3.88 2.44
N ASP A 104 9.30 -5.03 1.78
CA ASP A 104 9.89 -5.27 0.46
C ASP A 104 8.83 -5.38 -0.66
N CYS A 105 9.14 -5.98 -1.80
CA CYS A 105 8.33 -5.77 -3.01
C CYS A 105 6.90 -6.31 -2.91
N GLU A 106 6.70 -7.45 -2.24
CA GLU A 106 5.41 -8.08 -2.01
C GLU A 106 4.53 -7.26 -1.09
N ASP A 107 5.09 -6.68 -0.02
CA ASP A 107 4.35 -5.92 0.97
C ASP A 107 3.65 -4.71 0.32
N TYR A 108 4.36 -4.06 -0.62
CA TYR A 108 3.80 -2.96 -1.41
C TYR A 108 2.70 -3.47 -2.33
N ALA A 109 2.90 -4.60 -3.01
CA ALA A 109 1.90 -5.14 -3.92
C ALA A 109 0.62 -5.60 -3.18
N ILE A 110 0.79 -6.22 -2.02
CA ILE A 110 -0.26 -6.69 -1.11
C ILE A 110 -1.04 -5.52 -0.54
N ALA A 111 -0.37 -4.51 0.02
CA ALA A 111 -1.04 -3.36 0.62
C ALA A 111 -1.81 -2.55 -0.44
N LYS A 112 -1.24 -2.37 -1.63
CA LYS A 112 -1.94 -1.76 -2.77
C LYS A 112 -3.16 -2.61 -3.20
N TYR A 113 -3.01 -3.94 -3.23
CA TYR A 113 -4.10 -4.86 -3.60
C TYR A 113 -5.28 -4.72 -2.64
N PHE A 114 -5.07 -4.88 -1.33
CA PHE A 114 -6.15 -4.80 -0.34
C PHE A 114 -6.79 -3.42 -0.30
N THR A 115 -6.01 -2.35 -0.40
CA THR A 115 -6.55 -0.98 -0.44
C THR A 115 -7.44 -0.76 -1.66
N LEU A 116 -7.03 -1.24 -2.84
CA LEU A 116 -7.84 -1.13 -4.06
C LEU A 116 -9.09 -2.00 -4.01
N ARG A 117 -9.03 -3.17 -3.36
CA ARG A 117 -10.21 -4.01 -3.07
C ARG A 117 -11.19 -3.27 -2.14
N GLN A 118 -10.70 -2.64 -1.08
CA GLN A 118 -11.50 -1.80 -0.17
C GLN A 118 -12.17 -0.63 -0.91
N LEU A 119 -11.49 -0.06 -1.92
CA LEU A 119 -12.03 1.00 -2.79
C LEU A 119 -13.01 0.51 -3.86
N GLY A 120 -13.45 -0.75 -3.79
CA GLY A 120 -14.49 -1.34 -4.62
C GLY A 120 -14.01 -1.89 -5.97
N ILE A 121 -12.70 -1.99 -6.22
CA ILE A 121 -12.18 -2.52 -7.48
C ILE A 121 -12.27 -4.05 -7.44
N GLU A 122 -13.01 -4.64 -8.37
CA GLU A 122 -13.26 -6.08 -8.46
C GLU A 122 -11.96 -6.92 -8.44
N ASP A 123 -11.97 -8.03 -7.69
CA ASP A 123 -10.81 -8.92 -7.53
C ASP A 123 -10.25 -9.40 -8.87
N LYS A 124 -11.13 -9.77 -9.81
CA LYS A 124 -10.75 -10.25 -11.14
C LYS A 124 -9.96 -9.24 -11.98
N LYS A 125 -9.99 -7.95 -11.60
CA LYS A 125 -9.24 -6.87 -12.27
C LYS A 125 -7.88 -6.63 -11.64
N LEU A 126 -7.58 -7.23 -10.49
CA LEU A 126 -6.32 -7.06 -9.79
C LEU A 126 -5.56 -8.38 -9.75
N ARG A 127 -4.27 -8.35 -10.06
CA ARG A 127 -3.38 -9.50 -9.85
C ARG A 127 -2.03 -9.04 -9.34
N ILE A 128 -1.59 -9.62 -8.24
CA ILE A 128 -0.21 -9.55 -7.79
C ILE A 128 0.60 -10.46 -8.71
N VAL A 129 1.73 -9.97 -9.21
CA VAL A 129 2.53 -10.65 -10.23
C VAL A 129 3.96 -10.81 -9.73
N TYR A 130 4.39 -12.06 -9.62
CA TYR A 130 5.78 -12.40 -9.42
C TYR A 130 6.51 -12.34 -10.77
N VAL A 131 7.54 -11.52 -10.82
CA VAL A 131 8.29 -11.20 -12.04
C VAL A 131 9.78 -11.36 -11.77
N LYS A 132 10.54 -11.57 -12.84
CA LYS A 132 11.97 -11.26 -12.82
C LYS A 132 12.16 -9.82 -13.28
N LEU A 133 12.78 -9.00 -12.45
CA LEU A 133 13.17 -7.64 -12.76
C LEU A 133 14.57 -7.65 -13.40
N LEU A 134 14.65 -7.14 -14.63
CA LEU A 134 15.90 -6.95 -15.34
C LEU A 134 16.54 -5.64 -14.89
N ASN A 135 17.76 -5.73 -14.38
CA ASN A 135 18.54 -4.54 -14.12
C ASN A 135 19.16 -4.04 -15.44
N ARG A 136 18.88 -2.80 -15.85
CA ARG A 136 19.41 -2.24 -17.11
C ARG A 136 20.94 -2.18 -17.15
N ASN A 137 21.59 -2.22 -15.99
CA ASN A 137 23.05 -2.11 -15.85
C ASN A 137 23.70 -3.44 -15.41
N SER A 138 22.97 -4.55 -15.46
CA SER A 138 23.49 -5.84 -14.98
C SER A 138 22.83 -7.01 -15.68
N LYS A 139 23.60 -8.08 -15.89
CA LYS A 139 23.11 -9.37 -16.40
C LYS A 139 22.26 -10.15 -15.39
N TYR A 140 22.19 -9.69 -14.14
CA TYR A 140 21.47 -10.37 -13.07
C TYR A 140 20.00 -9.99 -13.04
N GLU A 141 19.15 -11.01 -13.02
CA GLU A 141 17.70 -10.90 -12.83
C GLU A 141 17.39 -11.02 -11.33
N GLN A 142 16.54 -10.13 -10.80
CA GLN A 142 16.12 -10.18 -9.40
C GLN A 142 14.65 -10.60 -9.30
N ALA A 143 14.33 -11.44 -8.32
CA ALA A 143 12.93 -11.69 -7.96
C ALA A 143 12.29 -10.37 -7.53
N HIS A 144 11.09 -10.10 -8.04
CA HIS A 144 10.36 -8.88 -7.73
C HIS A 144 8.85 -9.15 -7.78
N MET A 145 8.08 -8.31 -7.09
CA MET A 145 6.62 -8.41 -7.08
C MET A 145 5.98 -7.06 -7.35
N VAL A 146 4.95 -7.07 -8.20
CA VAL A 146 4.20 -5.87 -8.58
C VAL A 146 2.71 -6.15 -8.53
N LEU A 147 1.90 -5.10 -8.45
CA LEU A 147 0.45 -5.22 -8.64
C LEU A 147 0.10 -4.81 -10.07
N THR A 148 -0.83 -5.53 -10.69
CA THR A 148 -1.37 -5.22 -12.01
C THR A 148 -2.88 -4.99 -11.97
N TYR A 149 -3.35 -3.99 -12.72
CA TYR A 149 -4.76 -3.70 -12.93
C TYR A 149 -5.15 -3.94 -14.40
N TYR A 150 -6.20 -4.73 -14.61
CA TYR A 150 -6.81 -5.02 -15.90
C TYR A 150 -8.14 -4.27 -16.03
N HIS A 151 -8.26 -3.39 -17.02
CA HIS A 151 -9.53 -2.69 -17.28
C HIS A 151 -10.64 -3.66 -17.74
N LYS A 152 -10.27 -4.64 -18.57
CA LYS A 152 -11.11 -5.74 -19.05
C LYS A 152 -10.27 -7.03 -19.17
N PRO A 153 -10.90 -8.21 -19.24
CA PRO A 153 -10.17 -9.46 -19.48
C PRO A 153 -9.25 -9.36 -20.70
N ASN A 154 -8.05 -9.93 -20.60
CA ASN A 154 -7.02 -9.95 -21.65
C ASN A 154 -6.47 -8.60 -22.12
N ALA A 155 -6.87 -7.47 -21.50
CA ALA A 155 -6.25 -6.18 -21.77
C ALA A 155 -4.80 -6.12 -21.30
N THR A 156 -4.00 -5.27 -21.92
CA THR A 156 -2.69 -4.90 -21.36
C THR A 156 -2.91 -4.23 -19.99
N PRO A 157 -2.35 -4.77 -18.90
CA PRO A 157 -2.58 -4.20 -17.60
C PRO A 157 -1.73 -2.94 -17.34
N ILE A 158 -2.19 -2.14 -16.39
CA ILE A 158 -1.41 -1.09 -15.74
C ILE A 158 -0.63 -1.72 -14.59
N VAL A 159 0.67 -1.44 -14.51
CA VAL A 159 1.57 -1.89 -13.45
C VAL A 159 1.69 -0.82 -12.37
N LEU A 160 1.53 -1.25 -11.12
CA LEU A 160 1.76 -0.50 -9.90
C LEU A 160 2.98 -1.13 -9.20
N ASP A 161 4.07 -0.39 -9.11
CA ASP A 161 5.39 -0.89 -8.72
C ASP A 161 6.04 0.07 -7.71
N ASN A 162 6.88 -0.45 -6.83
CA ASN A 162 7.67 0.32 -5.86
C ASN A 162 9.05 0.73 -6.40
N VAL A 163 9.59 0.02 -7.40
CA VAL A 163 10.83 0.40 -8.10
C VAL A 163 10.54 1.48 -9.13
N ASN A 164 9.70 1.20 -10.14
CA ASN A 164 9.20 2.24 -11.03
C ASN A 164 7.88 2.79 -10.51
N LYS A 165 7.96 3.87 -9.74
CA LYS A 165 6.80 4.46 -9.06
C LYS A 165 5.74 5.06 -10.00
N LYS A 166 6.00 5.16 -11.31
CA LYS A 166 5.02 5.68 -12.29
C LYS A 166 4.08 4.55 -12.75
N LEU A 167 2.78 4.84 -12.81
CA LEU A 167 1.83 3.96 -13.48
C LEU A 167 2.20 3.82 -14.96
N LYS A 168 2.45 2.58 -15.40
CA LYS A 168 2.79 2.26 -16.79
C LYS A 168 2.03 1.04 -17.26
N LEU A 169 1.71 1.00 -18.55
CA LEU A 169 1.27 -0.25 -19.18
C LEU A 169 2.39 -1.29 -19.10
N ALA A 170 2.03 -2.56 -18.95
CA ALA A 170 3.01 -3.66 -18.93
C ALA A 170 3.88 -3.71 -20.20
N THR A 171 3.34 -3.32 -21.36
CA THR A 171 4.11 -3.20 -22.62
C THR A 171 5.18 -2.11 -22.58
N LYS A 172 5.11 -1.18 -21.61
CA LYS A 172 6.12 -0.14 -21.37
C LYS A 172 7.06 -0.50 -20.20
N ARG A 173 7.03 -1.77 -19.76
CA ARG A 173 7.89 -2.36 -18.73
C ARG A 173 8.58 -3.64 -19.23
N PRO A 174 9.39 -3.55 -20.31
CA PRO A 174 10.12 -4.72 -20.83
C PRO A 174 11.16 -5.27 -19.82
N ASP A 175 11.46 -4.51 -18.78
CA ASP A 175 12.27 -4.92 -17.64
C ASP A 175 11.57 -5.93 -16.71
N LEU A 176 10.26 -6.16 -16.85
CA LEU A 176 9.51 -7.12 -16.04
C LEU A 176 9.19 -8.37 -16.85
N LYS A 177 9.78 -9.51 -16.49
CA LYS A 177 9.44 -10.83 -17.07
C LYS A 177 8.50 -11.60 -16.13
N PRO A 178 7.19 -11.69 -16.42
CA PRO A 178 6.24 -12.37 -15.54
C PRO A 178 6.48 -13.88 -15.50
N ILE A 179 6.37 -14.46 -14.31
CA ILE A 179 6.45 -15.92 -14.10
C ILE A 179 5.06 -16.45 -13.71
N TYR A 180 4.45 -15.88 -12.68
CA TYR A 180 3.09 -16.20 -12.26
C TYR A 180 2.41 -14.97 -11.66
N SER A 181 1.09 -15.02 -11.58
CA SER A 181 0.28 -13.98 -10.95
C SER A 181 -0.86 -14.62 -10.17
N PHE A 182 -1.32 -13.95 -9.12
CA PHE A 182 -2.38 -14.43 -8.26
C PHE A 182 -3.23 -13.28 -7.72
N ASN A 183 -4.39 -13.63 -7.19
CA ASN A 183 -5.23 -12.77 -6.38
C ASN A 183 -5.95 -13.64 -5.34
N ALA A 184 -6.98 -13.15 -4.65
CA ALA A 184 -7.70 -13.95 -3.67
C ALA A 184 -8.32 -15.22 -4.28
N GLY A 185 -8.87 -15.14 -5.50
CA GLY A 185 -9.62 -16.24 -6.12
C GLY A 185 -8.82 -17.17 -7.07
N GLY A 186 -7.57 -16.88 -7.38
CA GLY A 186 -6.87 -17.69 -8.38
C GLY A 186 -5.36 -17.51 -8.49
N LEU A 187 -4.76 -18.47 -9.18
CA LEU A 187 -3.37 -18.51 -9.58
C LEU A 187 -3.27 -18.71 -11.10
N TRP A 188 -2.39 -17.96 -11.74
CA TRP A 188 -2.13 -18.01 -13.17
C TRP A 188 -0.64 -18.11 -13.45
N ARG A 189 -0.25 -18.98 -14.38
CA ARG A 189 1.12 -19.08 -14.90
C ARG A 189 1.26 -18.20 -16.14
N ALA A 190 2.36 -17.47 -16.25
CA ALA A 190 2.67 -16.67 -17.44
C ALA A 190 2.92 -17.56 -18.67
N LYS A 191 2.59 -17.03 -19.85
CA LYS A 191 2.86 -17.66 -21.16
C LYS A 191 3.47 -16.62 -22.10
N ASN A 192 4.02 -17.08 -23.22
CA ASN A 192 4.53 -16.20 -24.30
C ASN A 192 3.51 -15.14 -24.72
N LYS A 193 2.21 -15.48 -24.69
CA LYS A 193 1.10 -14.53 -24.83
C LYS A 193 0.10 -14.74 -23.70
N GLY A 194 -0.05 -13.74 -22.84
CA GLY A 194 -1.02 -13.75 -21.75
C GLY A 194 -0.68 -14.67 -20.58
N SER A 195 -1.70 -15.25 -19.95
CA SER A 195 -1.58 -16.09 -18.76
C SER A 195 -2.63 -17.19 -18.76
N GLN A 196 -2.32 -18.37 -18.22
CA GLN A 196 -3.26 -19.48 -18.05
C GLN A 196 -3.60 -19.66 -16.57
N ARG A 197 -4.89 -19.77 -16.23
CA ARG A 197 -5.32 -20.13 -14.87
C ARG A 197 -4.89 -21.56 -14.59
N VAL A 198 -4.19 -21.77 -13.48
CA VAL A 198 -3.69 -23.10 -13.04
C VAL A 198 -4.42 -23.62 -11.81
N GLY A 199 -5.23 -22.79 -11.15
CA GLY A 199 -6.07 -23.19 -10.03
C GLY A 199 -6.47 -22.02 -9.14
N GLU A 200 -6.89 -22.37 -7.93
CA GLU A 200 -7.09 -21.43 -6.83
C GLU A 200 -5.75 -20.95 -6.25
N ASN A 201 -5.77 -19.86 -5.51
CA ASN A 201 -4.57 -19.37 -4.84
C ASN A 201 -4.27 -20.19 -3.59
N ASN A 202 -3.36 -21.16 -3.74
CA ASN A 202 -2.92 -22.05 -2.68
C ASN A 202 -1.52 -21.72 -2.13
N LEU A 203 -1.00 -20.51 -2.40
CA LEU A 203 0.32 -20.10 -1.92
C LEU A 203 0.36 -20.08 -0.39
N LYS A 204 1.37 -20.73 0.21
CA LYS A 204 1.53 -20.81 1.67
C LYS A 204 1.64 -19.42 2.29
N SER A 205 2.47 -18.55 1.74
CA SER A 205 2.67 -17.17 2.23
C SER A 205 1.37 -16.35 2.15
N TRP A 206 0.55 -16.55 1.11
CA TRP A 206 -0.78 -15.93 1.01
C TRP A 206 -1.74 -16.45 2.09
N LYS A 207 -1.82 -17.78 2.29
CA LYS A 207 -2.68 -18.37 3.33
C LYS A 207 -2.29 -17.88 4.72
N ASP A 208 -0.99 -17.88 4.99
CA ASP A 208 -0.41 -17.38 6.24
C ASP A 208 -0.76 -15.89 6.48
N LEU A 209 -0.54 -15.05 5.47
CA LEU A 209 -0.94 -13.64 5.47
C LEU A 209 -2.43 -13.46 5.81
N MET A 210 -3.31 -14.24 5.18
CA MET A 210 -4.77 -14.14 5.38
C MET A 210 -5.21 -14.46 6.82
N THR A 211 -4.39 -15.14 7.63
CA THR A 211 -4.69 -15.36 9.06
C THR A 211 -4.47 -14.12 9.94
N ARG A 212 -3.81 -13.08 9.40
CA ARG A 212 -3.40 -11.86 10.13
C ARG A 212 -4.14 -10.58 9.71
N ILE A 213 -5.08 -10.65 8.77
CA ILE A 213 -5.79 -9.48 8.21
C ILE A 213 -7.13 -9.24 8.89
#